data_AF-A0A177SSC3-F1
#
_entry.id   AF-A0A177SSC3-F1
#
_cell.length_a   1.000
_cell.length_b   1.000
_cell.length_c   1.000
_cell.angle_alpha   90.00
_cell.angle_beta   90.00
_cell.angle_gamma   90.00
#
_symmetry.space_group_name_H-M   'P 1'
#
loop_
_entity.id
_entity.type
_entity.pdbx_description
1 polymer ?
#
loop_
_entity_poly.entity_id
_entity_poly.type
_entity_poly.pdbx_seq_one_letter_code
_entity_poly.pdbx_strand_id
1 'polypeptide(L)'
;MPVAYDWSQVRAERWRRTHFTAQGGVIIQFGVELSIVKPGTNQVIDRFPLTAMGADEHAWAYVCIYMQQGPDALPPPGPPRDHNDVLWCNVAMLLAPKVEWPADMDLESRTAP
;
A
#
# COMPACT_ATOMS: atom_id res chain seq x y z
N MET A 1 4.06 -2.26 -25.48
CA MET A 1 5.17 -2.97 -24.79
C MET A 1 5.16 -2.55 -23.34
N PRO A 2 5.37 -3.45 -22.37
CA PRO A 2 5.51 -3.06 -20.97
C PRO A 2 6.74 -2.16 -20.83
N VAL A 3 6.60 -1.07 -20.07
CA VAL A 3 7.69 -0.14 -19.76
C VAL A 3 8.25 -0.53 -18.40
N ALA A 4 9.55 -0.72 -18.32
CA ALA A 4 10.26 -1.03 -17.08
C ALA A 4 11.19 0.13 -16.72
N TYR A 5 11.25 0.47 -15.44
CA TYR A 5 12.12 1.51 -14.90
C TYR A 5 13.10 0.90 -13.90
N ASP A 6 14.28 1.49 -13.79
CA ASP A 6 15.25 1.09 -12.77
C ASP A 6 14.80 1.61 -11.39
N TRP A 7 15.02 0.82 -10.34
CA TRP A 7 14.65 1.21 -8.98
C TRP A 7 15.32 2.50 -8.53
N SER A 8 16.52 2.83 -9.02
CA SER A 8 17.21 4.08 -8.74
C SER A 8 16.49 5.32 -9.27
N GLN A 9 15.55 5.13 -10.21
CA GLN A 9 14.74 6.19 -10.80
C GLN A 9 13.47 6.44 -10.00
N VAL A 10 13.06 5.48 -9.15
CA VAL A 10 11.81 5.58 -8.40
C VAL A 10 12.02 6.48 -7.19
N ARG A 11 11.13 7.45 -7.02
CA ARG A 11 10.99 8.23 -5.79
C ARG A 11 9.55 8.13 -5.32
N ALA A 12 9.36 8.07 -4.03
CA ALA A 12 8.04 8.26 -3.46
C ALA A 12 7.81 9.76 -3.25
N GLU A 13 6.59 10.24 -3.47
CA GLU A 13 6.15 11.62 -3.23
C GLU A 13 4.85 11.59 -2.42
N ARG A 14 4.79 12.37 -1.34
CA ARG A 14 3.55 12.62 -0.60
C ARG A 14 2.85 13.82 -1.21
N TRP A 15 1.57 13.68 -1.52
CA TRP A 15 0.76 14.78 -2.05
C TRP A 15 -0.39 15.14 -1.13
N ARG A 16 -0.80 16.40 -1.20
CA ARG A 16 -1.99 16.94 -0.55
C ARG A 16 -2.75 17.75 -1.59
N ARG A 17 -4.01 17.40 -1.84
CA ARG A 17 -4.90 18.16 -2.72
C ARG A 17 -6.12 18.61 -1.94
N THR A 18 -6.42 19.89 -2.06
CA THR A 18 -7.64 20.47 -1.50
C THR A 18 -8.58 20.77 -2.65
N HIS A 19 -9.77 20.18 -2.60
CA HIS A 19 -10.84 20.40 -3.56
C HIS A 19 -12.01 21.08 -2.86
N PHE A 20 -12.67 21.98 -3.59
CA PHE A 20 -13.90 22.61 -3.15
C PHE A 20 -15.06 22.00 -3.93
N THR A 21 -16.08 21.54 -3.22
CA THR A 21 -17.30 21.05 -3.87
C THR A 21 -18.15 22.22 -4.34
N ALA A 22 -19.00 21.99 -5.34
CA ALA A 22 -19.93 23.01 -5.81
C ALA A 22 -20.89 23.50 -4.71
N GLN A 23 -21.11 22.70 -3.65
CA GLN A 23 -21.92 23.06 -2.48
C GLN A 23 -21.12 23.78 -1.37
N GLY A 24 -19.85 24.14 -1.60
CA GLY A 24 -19.01 24.85 -0.62
C GLY A 24 -18.33 23.96 0.42
N GLY A 25 -18.36 22.64 0.25
CA GLY A 25 -17.62 21.70 1.09
C GLY A 25 -16.13 21.66 0.73
N VAL A 26 -15.26 21.44 1.71
CA VAL A 26 -13.81 21.26 1.49
C VAL A 26 -13.47 19.79 1.60
N ILE A 27 -12.92 19.22 0.54
CA ILE A 27 -12.37 17.86 0.52
C ILE A 27 -10.85 17.99 0.53
N ILE A 28 -10.22 17.47 1.58
CA ILE A 28 -8.76 17.38 1.66
C ILE A 28 -8.38 15.93 1.43
N GLN A 29 -7.66 15.69 0.34
CA GLN A 29 -7.11 14.39 0.00
C GLN A 29 -5.62 14.39 0.24
N PHE A 30 -5.13 13.29 0.80
CA PHE A 30 -3.73 13.00 0.96
C PHE A 30 -3.45 11.66 0.30
N GLY A 31 -2.23 11.49 -0.17
CA GLY A 31 -1.81 10.21 -0.69
C GLY A 31 -0.32 10.16 -0.95
N VAL A 32 0.08 8.98 -1.39
CA VAL A 32 1.44 8.68 -1.83
C VAL A 32 1.38 8.37 -3.33
N GLU A 33 2.34 8.89 -4.08
CA GLU A 33 2.59 8.50 -5.46
C GLU A 33 4.05 8.08 -5.62
N LEU A 34 4.30 7.16 -6.54
CA LEU A 34 5.65 6.84 -7.01
C LEU A 34 5.92 7.67 -8.25
N SER A 35 6.89 8.57 -8.18
CA SER A 35 7.38 9.33 -9.32
C SER A 35 8.64 8.68 -9.88
N ILE A 36 8.74 8.58 -11.20
CA ILE A 36 9.97 8.18 -11.87
C ILE A 36 10.72 9.44 -12.23
N VAL A 37 11.96 9.54 -11.80
CA VAL A 37 12.84 10.67 -12.02
C VAL A 37 13.95 10.27 -12.98
N LYS A 38 14.24 11.15 -13.95
CA LYS A 38 15.37 10.93 -14.86
C LYS A 38 16.70 10.90 -14.06
N PRO A 39 17.56 9.90 -14.27
CA PRO A 39 18.85 9.81 -13.57
C PRO A 39 19.68 11.08 -13.71
N GLY A 40 20.28 11.52 -12.61
CA GLY A 40 21.12 12.72 -12.57
C GLY A 40 20.36 14.05 -12.67
N THR A 41 19.02 14.03 -12.71
CA THR A 41 18.20 15.25 -12.60
C THR A 41 17.09 15.03 -11.56
N ASN A 42 16.32 16.08 -11.26
CA ASN A 42 15.10 15.99 -10.46
C ASN A 42 13.84 16.06 -11.35
N GLN A 43 13.97 15.76 -12.65
CA GLN A 43 12.86 15.84 -13.59
C GLN A 43 12.01 14.57 -13.51
N VAL A 44 10.76 14.72 -13.09
CA VAL A 44 9.77 13.64 -13.08
C VAL A 44 9.31 13.34 -14.50
N ILE A 45 9.44 12.08 -14.92
CA ILE A 45 9.07 11.59 -16.25
C ILE A 45 7.81 10.72 -16.22
N ASP A 46 7.45 10.15 -15.06
CA ASP A 46 6.22 9.37 -14.90
C ASP A 46 5.73 9.40 -13.44
N ARG A 47 4.45 9.11 -13.21
CA ARG A 47 3.81 9.04 -11.89
C ARG A 47 2.80 7.91 -11.78
N PHE A 48 2.94 7.10 -10.73
CA PHE A 48 2.02 6.03 -10.38
C PHE A 48 1.34 6.36 -9.05
N PRO A 49 0.01 6.54 -9.02
CA PRO A 49 -0.68 6.76 -7.77
C PRO A 49 -0.61 5.48 -6.93
N LEU A 50 -0.01 5.57 -5.74
CA LEU A 50 -0.03 4.50 -4.74
C LEU A 50 -1.27 4.67 -3.85
N THR A 51 -2.41 5.02 -4.46
CA THR A 51 -3.68 5.15 -3.76
C THR A 51 -4.33 3.78 -3.65
N ALA A 52 -3.77 2.91 -2.82
CA ALA A 52 -4.59 1.92 -2.15
C ALA A 52 -5.28 2.64 -0.98
N MET A 53 -6.61 2.49 -0.88
CA MET A 53 -7.45 3.03 0.20
C MET A 53 -6.71 3.01 1.55
N GLY A 54 -6.45 4.19 2.12
CA GLY A 54 -5.89 4.29 3.46
C GLY A 54 -4.37 4.18 3.58
N ALA A 55 -3.60 4.45 2.51
CA ALA A 55 -2.15 4.67 2.63
C ALA A 55 -1.87 5.87 3.56
N ASP A 56 -1.72 5.56 4.84
CA ASP A 56 -1.49 6.48 5.95
C ASP A 56 -0.01 6.90 6.03
N GLU A 57 0.32 7.71 7.04
CA GLU A 57 1.69 8.12 7.33
C GLU A 57 2.62 6.93 7.62
N HIS A 58 2.09 5.80 8.10
CA HIS A 58 2.85 4.58 8.38
C HIS A 58 3.21 3.83 7.09
N ALA A 59 2.27 3.72 6.14
CA ALA A 59 2.54 3.17 4.82
C ALA A 59 3.60 3.99 4.08
N TRP A 60 3.57 5.31 4.22
CA TRP A 60 4.62 6.18 3.69
C TRP A 60 5.99 5.93 4.33
N ALA A 61 6.05 5.88 5.67
CA ALA A 61 7.29 5.61 6.39
C ALA A 61 7.89 4.25 5.99
N TYR A 62 7.04 3.23 5.81
CA TYR A 62 7.43 1.90 5.34
C TYR A 62 8.07 1.96 3.95
N VAL A 63 7.43 2.64 2.99
CA VAL A 63 7.99 2.83 1.64
C VAL A 63 9.31 3.59 1.68
N CYS A 64 9.43 4.63 2.51
CA CYS A 64 10.69 5.37 2.65
C CYS A 64 11.83 4.51 3.21
N ILE A 65 11.57 3.71 4.25
CA ILE A 65 12.57 2.80 4.83
C ILE A 65 13.02 1.79 3.78
N TYR A 66 12.07 1.16 3.07
CA TYR A 66 12.37 0.24 1.98
C TYR A 66 13.26 0.87 0.90
N MET A 67 12.92 2.08 0.45
CA MET A 67 13.68 2.77 -0.60
C MET A 67 15.07 3.21 -0.16
N GLN A 68 15.25 3.61 1.10
CA GLN A 68 16.51 4.17 1.58
C GLN A 68 17.48 3.10 2.07
N GLN A 69 16.96 2.04 2.69
CA GLN A 69 17.76 1.06 3.41
C GLN A 69 17.59 -0.37 2.84
N GLY A 70 16.69 -0.56 1.88
CA GLY A 70 16.42 -1.85 1.25
C GLY A 70 15.43 -2.71 2.03
N PRO A 71 15.12 -3.91 1.52
CA PRO A 71 14.18 -4.85 2.14
C PRO A 71 14.58 -5.28 3.56
N ASP A 72 15.88 -5.41 3.83
CA ASP A 72 16.40 -5.92 5.10
C ASP A 72 16.15 -4.97 6.29
N ALA A 73 15.86 -3.69 6.01
CA ALA A 73 15.57 -2.68 7.02
C ALA A 73 14.08 -2.61 7.40
N LEU A 74 13.22 -3.35 6.68
CA LEU A 74 11.81 -3.42 7.00
C LEU A 74 11.58 -4.30 8.24
N PRO A 75 10.59 -3.97 9.09
CA PRO A 75 10.19 -4.88 10.15
C PRO A 75 9.76 -6.22 9.52
N PRO A 76 10.04 -7.35 10.19
CA PRO A 76 9.60 -8.65 9.70
C PRO A 76 8.08 -8.63 9.53
N PRO A 77 7.55 -9.30 8.49
CA PRO A 77 6.12 -9.35 8.26
C PRO A 77 5.42 -9.88 9.52
N GLY A 78 4.37 -9.19 9.92
CA GLY A 78 3.54 -9.60 11.06
C GLY A 78 2.89 -10.97 10.80
N PRO A 79 2.32 -11.59 11.84
CA PRO A 79 1.56 -12.82 11.65
C PRO A 79 0.44 -12.60 10.62
N PRO A 80 0.13 -13.60 9.78
CA PRO A 80 -0.99 -13.54 8.84
C PRO A 80 -2.26 -13.12 9.56
N ARG A 81 -3.05 -12.24 8.94
CA ARG A 81 -4.33 -11.80 9.49
C ARG A 81 -5.26 -13.00 9.61
N ASP A 82 -5.87 -13.20 10.78
CA ASP A 82 -6.93 -14.19 10.92
C ASP A 82 -8.19 -13.68 10.21
N HIS A 83 -8.66 -14.46 9.24
CA HIS A 83 -9.87 -14.13 8.47
C HIS A 83 -11.14 -14.21 9.33
N ASN A 84 -11.08 -14.91 10.46
CA ASN A 84 -12.17 -15.02 11.42
C ASN A 84 -12.10 -13.97 12.54
N ASP A 85 -11.03 -13.17 12.59
CA ASP A 85 -10.93 -12.04 13.52
C ASP A 85 -11.74 -10.86 12.98
N VAL A 86 -13.05 -10.94 13.22
CA VAL A 86 -14.03 -9.96 12.76
C VAL A 86 -14.48 -9.04 13.87
N LEU A 87 -14.62 -7.77 13.52
CA LEU A 87 -15.10 -6.75 14.43
C LEU A 87 -16.47 -7.12 14.98
N TRP A 88 -16.63 -7.02 16.31
CA TRP A 88 -17.85 -7.43 17.04
C TRP A 88 -19.15 -6.79 16.53
N CYS A 89 -19.08 -5.63 15.88
CA CYS A 89 -20.24 -4.94 15.32
C CYS A 89 -20.56 -5.35 13.87
N ASN A 90 -19.73 -6.16 13.22
CA ASN A 90 -19.97 -6.67 11.86
C ASN A 90 -20.81 -7.96 11.89
N VAL A 91 -22.10 -7.79 12.15
CA VAL A 91 -23.07 -8.90 12.33
C VAL A 91 -23.11 -9.85 11.14
N ALA A 92 -22.99 -9.33 9.92
CA ALA A 92 -23.03 -10.15 8.70
C ALA A 92 -21.86 -11.14 8.66
N MET A 93 -20.66 -10.72 9.05
CA MET A 93 -19.50 -11.60 9.05
C MET A 93 -19.45 -12.52 10.28
N LEU A 94 -20.00 -12.11 11.42
CA LEU A 94 -20.12 -12.99 12.60
C LEU A 94 -21.06 -14.18 12.37
N LEU A 95 -22.09 -13.99 11.53
CA LEU A 95 -23.05 -15.05 11.18
C LEU A 95 -22.63 -15.87 9.96
N ALA A 96 -21.62 -15.43 9.22
CA ALA A 96 -21.13 -16.16 8.07
C ALA A 96 -20.43 -17.47 8.49
N PRO A 97 -20.53 -18.55 7.70
CA PRO A 97 -19.74 -19.75 7.95
C PRO A 97 -18.25 -19.41 7.97
N LYS A 98 -17.55 -19.87 9.02
CA LYS A 98 -16.10 -19.73 9.10
C LYS A 98 -15.45 -20.52 7.97
N VAL A 99 -14.52 -19.89 7.28
CA VAL A 99 -13.75 -20.57 6.23
C VAL A 99 -12.59 -21.30 6.91
N GLU A 100 -12.68 -22.63 6.98
CA GLU A 100 -11.58 -23.49 7.38
C GLU A 100 -10.94 -24.08 6.13
N TRP A 101 -9.77 -23.57 5.77
CA TRP A 101 -8.99 -24.14 4.67
C TRP A 101 -8.30 -25.43 5.12
N PRO A 102 -8.21 -26.46 4.25
CA PRO A 102 -7.35 -27.61 4.50
C PRO A 102 -5.92 -27.17 4.84
N ALA A 103 -5.33 -27.78 5.88
CA ALA A 103 -4.02 -27.40 6.39
C ALA A 103 -2.92 -27.40 5.32
N ASP A 104 -2.96 -28.36 4.40
CA ASP A 104 -2.00 -28.47 3.29
C ASP A 104 -2.07 -27.28 2.34
N MET A 105 -3.27 -26.74 2.12
CA MET A 105 -3.51 -25.61 1.21
C MET A 105 -3.21 -24.27 1.87
N ASP A 106 -3.46 -24.13 3.18
CA ASP A 106 -3.00 -22.97 3.95
C ASP A 106 -1.46 -22.94 4.02
N LEU A 107 -0.80 -24.09 4.14
CA LEU A 107 0.65 -24.20 4.10
C LEU A 107 1.23 -23.83 2.73
N GLU A 108 0.66 -24.36 1.63
CA GLU A 108 1.07 -24.03 0.26
C GLU A 108 0.99 -22.51 0.01
N SER A 109 -0.14 -21.89 0.39
CA SER A 109 -0.35 -20.44 0.26
C SER A 109 0.68 -19.60 1.01
N ARG A 110 1.16 -20.08 2.17
CA ARG A 110 2.12 -19.36 3.04
C ARG A 110 3.58 -19.61 2.69
N THR A 111 3.88 -20.63 1.89
CA THR A 111 5.26 -21.07 1.64
C THR A 111 5.68 -20.99 0.17
N ALA A 112 4.74 -20.75 -0.75
CA ALA A 112 5.06 -20.47 -2.14
C ALA A 112 5.72 -19.07 -2.28
N PRO A 113 6.87 -18.97 -2.96
CA PRO A 113 7.58 -17.70 -3.21
C PRO A 113 6.91 -16.80 -4.25
#